data_AF-A0A844STE9-F1
#
_entry.id   AF-A0A844STE9-F1
#
_cell.length_a   1.000
_cell.length_b   1.000
_cell.length_c   1.000
_cell.angle_alpha   90.00
_cell.angle_beta   90.00
_cell.angle_gamma   90.00
#
_symmetry.space_group_name_H-M   'P 1'
#
loop_
_entity.id
_entity.type
_entity.pdbx_description
1 polymer ?
#
loop_
_entity_poly.entity_id
_entity_poly.type
_entity_poly.pdbx_seq_one_letter_code
_entity_poly.pdbx_strand_id
1 'polypeptide(L)'
;MSPLEAICRWLGSQDLDTQLDFAAYAAPSIFEGSDILTLGGPEHLDALLRWLTEPELDPRAAAGRALTFRIVFEYFAQSRIRGDGWKRTEELERKILEQAKCDGRLAAARKTQRKLQLLPARKENWYCVVKSWNRLAATYLTREALANNASPRWSLRVISTGDCSPTVARSREISSDLSFVRIRRRRLV
;
A
#
# COMPACT_ATOMS: atom_id res chain seq x y z
N MET A 1 -18.07 -13.06 13.18
CA MET A 1 -16.80 -12.31 13.01
C MET A 1 -17.11 -10.84 13.18
N SER A 2 -16.40 -10.16 14.09
CA SER A 2 -16.59 -8.71 14.29
C SER A 2 -15.85 -7.90 13.21
N PRO A 3 -16.19 -6.61 13.01
CA PRO A 3 -15.45 -5.71 12.12
C PRO A 3 -13.94 -5.67 12.39
N LEU A 4 -13.53 -5.58 13.66
CA LEU A 4 -12.11 -5.57 14.04
C LEU A 4 -11.43 -6.92 13.79
N GLU A 5 -12.10 -8.03 14.09
CA GLU A 5 -11.58 -9.37 13.81
C GLU A 5 -11.37 -9.58 12.30
N ALA A 6 -12.31 -9.08 11.47
CA ALA A 6 -12.17 -9.11 10.02
C ALA A 6 -10.95 -8.31 9.56
N ILE A 7 -10.77 -7.08 10.07
CA ILE A 7 -9.62 -6.22 9.76
C ILE A 7 -8.32 -6.91 10.16
N CYS A 8 -8.22 -7.46 11.37
CA CYS A 8 -7.01 -8.15 11.84
C CYS A 8 -6.64 -9.33 10.93
N ARG A 9 -7.63 -10.18 10.58
CA ARG A 9 -7.40 -11.32 9.69
C ARG A 9 -6.94 -10.88 8.31
N TRP A 10 -7.57 -9.84 7.76
CA TRP A 10 -7.19 -9.32 6.47
C TRP A 10 -5.79 -8.70 6.48
N LEU A 11 -5.45 -7.89 7.49
CA LEU A 11 -4.13 -7.31 7.63
C LEU A 11 -3.06 -8.40 7.75
N GLY A 12 -3.31 -9.41 8.58
CA GLY A 12 -2.42 -10.56 8.76
C GLY A 12 -2.26 -11.44 7.51
N SER A 13 -3.19 -11.36 6.56
CA SER A 13 -3.09 -12.06 5.27
C SER A 13 -2.26 -11.32 4.21
N GLN A 14 -1.92 -10.05 4.44
CA GLN A 14 -1.07 -9.28 3.54
C GLN A 14 0.41 -9.67 3.70
N ASP A 15 1.23 -9.40 2.68
CA ASP A 15 2.67 -9.54 2.81
C ASP A 15 3.24 -8.55 3.85
N LEU A 16 4.35 -8.92 4.50
CA LEU A 16 4.93 -8.14 5.59
C LEU A 16 5.29 -6.71 5.18
N ASP A 17 5.75 -6.50 3.94
CA ASP A 17 6.09 -5.15 3.47
C ASP A 17 4.84 -4.27 3.33
N THR A 18 3.71 -4.84 2.90
CA THR A 18 2.40 -4.16 2.88
C THR A 18 1.92 -3.84 4.29
N GLN A 19 2.06 -4.78 5.23
CA GLN A 19 1.68 -4.56 6.63
C GLN A 19 2.48 -3.41 7.26
N LEU A 20 3.81 -3.44 7.09
CA LEU A 20 4.72 -2.42 7.62
C LEU A 20 4.48 -1.05 6.97
N ASP A 21 4.29 -0.99 5.66
CA ASP A 21 4.00 0.27 4.96
C ASP A 21 2.69 0.91 5.45
N PHE A 22 1.65 0.09 5.65
CA PHE A 22 0.40 0.60 6.19
C PHE A 22 0.56 1.05 7.65
N ALA A 23 1.23 0.27 8.49
CA ALA A 23 1.46 0.63 9.89
C ALA A 23 2.25 1.94 10.02
N ALA A 24 3.27 2.13 9.19
CA ALA A 24 4.03 3.37 9.07
C ALA A 24 3.14 4.59 8.79
N TYR A 25 2.19 4.39 7.87
CA TYR A 25 1.29 5.44 7.41
C TYR A 25 0.19 5.74 8.43
N ALA A 26 -0.34 4.69 9.05
CA ALA A 26 -1.48 4.77 9.94
C ALA A 26 -1.08 5.33 11.31
N ALA A 27 0.12 5.03 11.79
CA ALA A 27 0.55 5.40 13.13
C ALA A 27 0.43 6.91 13.45
N PRO A 28 0.88 7.86 12.60
CA PRO A 28 0.67 9.28 12.85
C PRO A 28 -0.81 9.68 12.94
N SER A 29 -1.68 9.00 12.19
CA SER A 29 -3.11 9.31 12.12
C SER A 29 -3.92 8.67 13.26
N ILE A 30 -3.43 7.56 13.84
CA ILE A 30 -4.14 6.80 14.88
C ILE A 30 -3.63 7.16 16.28
N PHE A 31 -2.33 7.46 16.43
CA PHE A 31 -1.67 7.54 17.74
C PHE A 31 -1.13 8.93 18.11
N GLU A 32 -1.61 10.02 17.48
CA GLU A 32 -1.24 11.44 17.72
C GLU A 32 0.18 11.65 18.31
N GLY A 33 1.15 12.00 17.47
CA GLY A 33 2.48 12.42 17.95
C GLY A 33 3.68 11.65 17.40
N SER A 34 3.54 10.84 16.35
CA SER A 34 4.71 10.34 15.64
C SER A 34 5.20 11.40 14.66
N ASP A 35 6.13 12.25 15.11
CA ASP A 35 6.73 13.33 14.33
C ASP A 35 7.68 12.84 13.21
N ILE A 36 7.53 11.59 12.79
CA ILE A 36 8.42 10.97 11.82
C ILE A 36 7.59 10.17 10.85
N LEU A 37 7.61 10.61 9.58
CA LEU A 37 7.38 9.77 8.41
C LEU A 37 8.52 8.72 8.31
N THR A 38 8.71 7.93 9.37
CA THR A 38 9.59 6.76 9.34
C THR A 38 8.87 5.67 8.59
N LEU A 39 9.59 4.99 7.69
CA LEU A 39 9.13 3.71 7.18
C LEU A 39 9.00 2.78 8.39
N GLY A 40 7.76 2.42 8.71
CA GLY A 40 7.35 1.73 9.92
C GLY A 40 8.24 0.53 10.16
N GLY A 41 8.87 0.50 11.33
CA GLY A 41 9.48 -0.72 11.85
C GLY A 41 8.42 -1.62 12.51
N PRO A 42 8.85 -2.80 12.97
CA PRO A 42 7.99 -3.76 13.67
C PRO A 42 7.19 -3.12 14.81
N GLU A 43 7.74 -2.12 15.48
CA GLU A 43 7.09 -1.39 16.57
C GLU A 43 5.79 -0.69 16.15
N HIS A 44 5.72 -0.15 14.92
CA HIS A 44 4.51 0.49 14.41
C HIS A 44 3.42 -0.55 14.11
N LEU A 45 3.82 -1.70 13.56
CA LEU A 45 2.91 -2.80 13.28
C LEU A 45 2.40 -3.43 14.59
N ASP A 46 3.27 -3.63 15.57
CA ASP A 46 2.91 -4.13 16.89
C ASP A 46 1.93 -3.20 17.60
N ALA A 47 2.17 -1.88 17.55
CA ALA A 47 1.26 -0.88 18.12
C ALA A 47 -0.11 -0.91 17.44
N LEU A 48 -0.13 -0.97 16.10
CA LEU A 48 -1.36 -1.10 15.33
C LEU A 48 -2.12 -2.38 15.67
N LEU A 49 -1.44 -3.53 15.75
CA LEU A 49 -2.06 -4.80 16.09
C LEU A 49 -2.64 -4.77 17.51
N ARG A 50 -1.89 -4.27 18.50
CA ARG A 50 -2.39 -4.10 19.87
C ARG A 50 -3.63 -3.20 19.92
N TRP A 51 -3.63 -2.10 19.17
CA TRP A 51 -4.79 -1.22 19.07
C TRP A 51 -5.99 -1.89 18.39
N LEU A 52 -5.79 -2.81 17.44
CA LEU A 52 -6.90 -3.55 16.83
C LEU A 52 -7.44 -4.67 17.72
N THR A 53 -6.59 -5.27 18.57
CA THR A 53 -6.92 -6.45 19.37
C THR A 53 -7.08 -6.16 20.87
N GLU A 54 -7.26 -4.89 21.25
CA GLU A 54 -7.43 -4.54 22.66
C GLU A 54 -8.66 -5.28 23.24
N PRO A 55 -8.48 -5.99 24.37
CA PRO A 55 -9.58 -6.70 25.00
C PRO A 55 -10.59 -5.72 25.59
N GLU A 56 -11.82 -6.18 25.79
CA GLU A 56 -12.86 -5.46 26.56
C GLU A 56 -13.30 -4.11 25.98
N LEU A 57 -13.08 -3.86 24.69
CA LEU A 57 -13.67 -2.70 24.02
C LEU A 57 -15.19 -2.76 24.04
N ASP A 58 -15.83 -1.68 24.48
CA ASP A 58 -17.26 -1.54 24.32
C ASP A 58 -17.64 -1.48 22.82
N PRO A 59 -18.87 -1.86 22.44
CA PRO A 59 -19.25 -1.95 21.03
C PRO A 59 -19.08 -0.64 20.24
N ARG A 60 -19.28 0.52 20.89
CA ARG A 60 -19.13 1.83 20.26
C ARG A 60 -17.66 2.14 20.02
N ALA A 61 -16.78 1.88 20.99
CA ALA A 61 -15.35 2.03 20.81
C ALA A 61 -14.81 1.10 19.70
N ALA A 62 -15.26 -0.16 19.68
CA ALA A 62 -14.87 -1.12 18.65
C ALA A 62 -15.31 -0.67 17.23
N ALA A 63 -16.54 -0.18 17.08
CA ALA A 63 -17.04 0.37 15.82
C ALA A 63 -16.27 1.64 15.40
N GLY A 64 -15.92 2.51 16.37
CA GLY A 64 -15.09 3.68 16.15
C GLY A 64 -13.71 3.32 15.60
N ARG A 65 -13.02 2.34 16.20
CA ARG A 65 -11.72 1.86 15.71
C ARG A 65 -11.82 1.26 14.31
N ALA A 66 -12.83 0.43 14.04
CA ALA A 66 -13.04 -0.16 12.72
C ALA A 66 -13.27 0.93 11.65
N LEU A 67 -14.01 1.99 12.00
CA LEU A 67 -14.22 3.14 11.13
C LEU A 67 -12.94 3.94 10.90
N THR A 68 -12.19 4.25 11.97
CA THR A 68 -10.91 4.96 11.87
C THR A 68 -9.93 4.21 10.98
N PHE A 69 -9.77 2.90 11.20
CA PHE A 69 -8.93 2.05 10.35
C PHE A 69 -9.35 2.14 8.89
N ARG A 70 -10.65 2.00 8.62
CA ARG A 70 -11.21 2.08 7.27
C ARG A 70 -10.86 3.40 6.59
N ILE A 71 -11.09 4.53 7.27
CA ILE A 71 -10.81 5.86 6.71
C ILE A 71 -9.32 6.01 6.40
N VAL A 72 -8.46 5.64 7.34
CA VAL A 72 -7.00 5.75 7.19
C VAL A 72 -6.50 4.85 6.06
N PHE A 73 -6.97 3.61 5.98
CA PHE A 73 -6.61 2.70 4.90
C PHE A 73 -7.11 3.19 3.54
N GLU A 74 -8.35 3.66 3.46
CA GLU A 74 -8.92 4.18 2.21
C GLU A 74 -8.14 5.40 1.70
N TYR A 75 -7.75 6.31 2.60
CA TYR A 75 -6.91 7.46 2.27
C TYR A 75 -5.51 7.02 1.79
N PHE A 76 -4.88 6.08 2.49
CA PHE A 76 -3.62 5.47 2.06
C PHE A 76 -3.72 4.83 0.67
N ALA A 77 -4.74 4.00 0.47
CA ALA A 77 -4.97 3.27 -0.76
C ALA A 77 -5.21 4.19 -1.95
N GLN A 78 -5.96 5.28 -1.76
CA GLN A 78 -6.18 6.27 -2.79
C GLN A 78 -4.86 6.93 -3.24
N SER A 79 -3.96 7.24 -2.32
CA SER A 79 -2.63 7.78 -2.66
C SER A 79 -1.78 6.80 -3.48
N ARG A 80 -1.88 5.50 -3.19
CA ARG A 80 -1.19 4.45 -3.94
C ARG A 80 -1.79 4.28 -5.35
N ILE A 81 -3.11 4.33 -5.48
CA ILE A 81 -3.82 4.26 -6.76
C ILE A 81 -3.46 5.46 -7.66
N ARG A 82 -3.42 6.67 -7.10
CA ARG A 82 -3.03 7.89 -7.84
C ARG A 82 -1.55 7.94 -8.20
N GLY A 83 -0.73 7.06 -7.62
CA GLY A 83 0.70 6.98 -7.87
C GLY A 83 1.55 7.95 -7.03
N ASP A 84 0.98 8.99 -6.43
CA ASP A 84 1.72 9.95 -5.61
C ASP A 84 2.25 9.31 -4.32
N GLY A 85 1.50 8.37 -3.72
CA GLY A 85 1.96 7.58 -2.59
C GLY A 85 3.23 6.78 -2.91
N TRP A 86 3.31 6.19 -4.10
CA TRP A 86 4.49 5.45 -4.53
C TRP A 86 5.71 6.35 -4.77
N LYS A 87 5.50 7.54 -5.35
CA LYS A 87 6.58 8.52 -5.54
C LYS A 87 7.18 8.94 -4.21
N ARG A 88 6.34 9.27 -3.21
CA ARG A 88 6.81 9.61 -1.86
C ARG A 88 7.58 8.46 -1.21
N THR A 89 7.11 7.21 -1.32
CA THR A 89 7.85 6.05 -0.82
C THR A 89 9.21 5.91 -1.49
N GLU A 90 9.27 6.03 -2.82
CA GLU A 90 10.52 5.90 -3.56
C GLU A 90 11.53 6.99 -3.17
N GLU A 91 11.08 8.25 -3.05
CA GLU A 91 11.91 9.37 -2.61
C GLU A 91 12.45 9.17 -1.18
N LEU A 92 11.59 8.70 -0.26
CA LEU A 92 11.98 8.42 1.12
C LEU A 92 13.01 7.29 1.21
N GLU A 93 12.79 6.18 0.50
CA GLU A 93 13.72 5.06 0.46
C GLU A 93 15.07 5.46 -0.17
N ARG A 94 15.07 6.30 -1.20
CA ARG A 94 16.30 6.85 -1.78
C ARG A 94 17.07 7.71 -0.77
N LYS A 95 16.38 8.59 -0.02
CA LYS A 95 17.02 9.40 1.04
C LYS A 95 17.64 8.51 2.13
N ILE A 96 16.91 7.48 2.56
CA ILE A 96 17.40 6.52 3.57
C ILE A 96 18.60 5.73 3.06
N LEU A 97 18.60 5.34 1.78
CA LEU A 97 19.72 4.65 1.16
C LEU A 97 20.99 5.50 1.18
N GLU A 98 20.88 6.76 0.73
CA GLU A 98 22.03 7.67 0.70
C GLU A 98 22.53 7.97 2.12
N GLN A 99 21.64 8.21 3.08
CA GLN A 99 22.03 8.39 4.47
C GLN A 99 22.74 7.15 5.03
N ALA A 100 22.22 5.95 4.78
CA ALA A 100 22.83 4.72 5.25
C ALA A 100 24.22 4.47 4.64
N LYS A 101 24.45 4.90 3.39
CA LYS A 101 25.79 4.85 2.76
C LYS A 101 26.74 5.84 3.44
N CYS A 102 26.31 7.08 3.65
CA CYS A 102 27.11 8.11 4.32
C CYS A 102 27.52 7.68 5.75
N ASP A 103 26.61 7.04 6.49
CA ASP A 103 26.85 6.57 7.85
C ASP A 103 27.66 5.25 7.92
N GLY A 104 28.07 4.68 6.78
CA GLY A 104 28.73 3.37 6.75
C GLY A 104 27.84 2.19 7.16
N ARG A 105 26.52 2.37 7.22
CA ARG A 105 25.53 1.35 7.62
C ARG A 105 25.19 0.42 6.44
N LEU A 106 26.18 -0.36 5.98
CA LEU A 106 26.10 -1.18 4.77
C LEU A 106 24.95 -2.20 4.76
N ALA A 107 24.57 -2.76 5.92
CA ALA A 107 23.46 -3.70 6.02
C ALA A 107 22.11 -2.99 5.79
N ALA A 108 21.92 -1.81 6.38
CA ALA A 108 20.74 -0.98 6.16
C ALA A 108 20.66 -0.51 4.71
N ALA A 109 21.77 -0.03 4.14
CA ALA A 109 21.84 0.37 2.73
C ALA A 109 21.44 -0.78 1.79
N ARG A 110 21.97 -1.99 2.00
CA ARG A 110 21.57 -3.18 1.22
C ARG A 110 20.09 -3.51 1.36
N LYS A 111 19.54 -3.43 2.57
CA LYS A 111 18.11 -3.68 2.82
C LYS A 111 17.24 -2.68 2.08
N THR A 112 17.55 -1.38 2.18
CA THR A 112 16.84 -0.30 1.49
C THR A 112 16.96 -0.42 -0.03
N GLN A 113 18.14 -0.75 -0.55
CA GLN A 113 18.33 -0.97 -1.98
C GLN A 113 17.45 -2.12 -2.51
N ARG A 114 17.32 -3.22 -1.76
CA ARG A 114 16.40 -4.32 -2.10
C ARG A 114 14.95 -3.85 -2.12
N LYS A 115 14.51 -3.04 -1.15
CA LYS A 115 13.15 -2.47 -1.14
C LYS A 115 12.87 -1.64 -2.39
N LEU A 116 13.82 -0.82 -2.83
CA LEU A 116 13.72 -0.05 -4.07
C LEU A 116 13.64 -0.94 -5.31
N GLN A 117 14.40 -2.03 -5.37
CA GLN A 117 14.36 -2.99 -6.47
C GLN A 117 13.01 -3.72 -6.55
N LEU A 118 12.38 -4.00 -5.40
CA LEU A 118 11.09 -4.68 -5.32
C LEU A 118 9.89 -3.74 -5.51
N LEU A 119 10.11 -2.42 -5.56
CA LEU A 119 9.04 -1.42 -5.66
C LEU A 119 8.09 -1.65 -6.86
N PRO A 120 8.54 -2.02 -8.07
CA PRO A 120 7.64 -2.32 -9.19
C PRO A 120 6.69 -3.49 -8.89
N ALA A 121 7.21 -4.61 -8.38
CA ALA A 121 6.38 -5.76 -8.01
C ALA A 121 5.38 -5.41 -6.90
N ARG A 122 5.78 -4.57 -5.94
CA ARG A 122 4.88 -4.08 -4.88
C ARG A 122 3.76 -3.20 -5.44
N LYS A 123 4.05 -2.33 -6.41
CA LYS A 123 3.05 -1.53 -7.13
C LYS A 123 2.00 -2.41 -7.81
N GLU A 124 2.45 -3.49 -8.46
CA GLU A 124 1.55 -4.45 -9.11
C GLU A 124 0.70 -5.21 -8.08
N ASN A 125 1.31 -5.69 -6.99
CA ASN A 125 0.59 -6.42 -5.94
C ASN A 125 -0.48 -5.56 -5.24
N TRP A 126 -0.31 -4.23 -5.23
CA TRP A 126 -1.25 -3.32 -4.59
C TRP A 126 -2.69 -3.43 -5.11
N TYR A 127 -2.86 -3.77 -6.39
CA TYR A 127 -4.19 -3.99 -6.95
C TYR A 127 -4.92 -5.15 -6.24
N CYS A 128 -4.20 -6.23 -5.93
CA CYS A 128 -4.73 -7.37 -5.19
C CYS A 128 -5.09 -6.97 -3.75
N VAL A 129 -4.24 -6.16 -3.10
CA VAL A 129 -4.50 -5.62 -1.76
C VAL A 129 -5.80 -4.82 -1.75
N VAL A 130 -5.96 -3.85 -2.66
CA VAL A 130 -7.18 -3.02 -2.76
C VAL A 130 -8.42 -3.87 -3.09
N LYS A 131 -8.30 -4.84 -4.01
CA LYS A 131 -9.41 -5.73 -4.35
C LYS A 131 -9.87 -6.56 -3.14
N SER A 132 -8.93 -7.11 -2.38
CA SER A 132 -9.23 -7.89 -1.18
C SER A 132 -9.85 -7.01 -0.08
N TRP A 133 -9.33 -5.78 0.09
CA TRP A 133 -9.91 -4.79 1.00
C TRP A 133 -11.35 -4.45 0.63
N ASN A 134 -11.63 -4.13 -0.63
CA ASN A 134 -12.98 -3.76 -1.07
C ASN A 134 -13.99 -4.88 -0.79
N ARG A 135 -13.59 -6.14 -1.00
CA ARG A 135 -14.42 -7.31 -0.66
C ARG A 135 -14.71 -7.38 0.84
N LEU A 136 -13.70 -7.19 1.68
CA LEU A 136 -13.87 -7.15 3.13
C LEU A 136 -14.77 -5.99 3.56
N ALA A 137 -14.53 -4.78 3.06
CA ALA A 137 -15.24 -3.58 3.44
C ALA A 137 -16.73 -3.67 3.06
N ALA A 138 -17.04 -4.20 1.88
CA ALA A 138 -18.41 -4.44 1.43
C ALA A 138 -19.15 -5.51 2.25
N THR A 139 -18.43 -6.39 2.95
CA THR A 139 -19.04 -7.49 3.73
C THR A 139 -19.16 -7.16 5.21
N TYR A 140 -18.11 -6.57 5.81
CA TYR A 140 -17.97 -6.44 7.25
C TYR A 140 -17.89 -5.00 7.76
N LEU A 141 -17.64 -4.03 6.88
CA LEU A 141 -17.45 -2.62 7.26
C LEU A 141 -18.52 -1.71 6.63
N THR A 142 -19.66 -2.26 6.24
CA THR A 142 -20.79 -1.46 5.76
C THR A 142 -21.32 -0.56 6.87
N ARG A 143 -22.07 0.48 6.49
CA ARG A 143 -22.70 1.38 7.47
C ARG A 143 -23.59 0.60 8.42
N GLU A 144 -24.33 -0.35 7.89
CA GLU A 144 -25.25 -1.22 8.64
C GLU A 144 -24.45 -2.15 9.57
N ALA A 145 -23.35 -2.75 9.11
CA ALA A 145 -22.49 -3.58 9.94
C ALA A 145 -21.87 -2.77 11.09
N LEU A 146 -21.41 -1.55 10.83
CA LEU A 146 -20.86 -0.68 11.87
C LEU A 146 -21.97 -0.13 12.79
N ALA A 147 -23.17 0.15 12.27
CA ALA A 147 -24.30 0.68 13.02
C ALA A 147 -25.01 -0.38 13.90
N ASN A 148 -25.05 -1.63 13.45
CA ASN A 148 -25.54 -2.75 14.25
C ASN A 148 -24.61 -3.04 15.45
N ASN A 149 -23.36 -2.59 15.37
CA ASN A 149 -22.39 -2.62 16.47
C ASN A 149 -22.31 -1.28 17.23
N ALA A 150 -22.91 -0.20 16.72
CA ALA A 150 -22.99 1.12 17.36
C ALA A 150 -24.22 1.90 16.87
N SER A 151 -25.18 2.15 17.76
CA SER A 151 -26.45 2.86 17.48
C SER A 151 -26.29 4.12 16.58
N PRO A 152 -27.21 4.41 15.64
CA PRO A 152 -26.85 4.99 14.35
C PRO A 152 -26.84 6.51 14.32
N ARG A 153 -25.77 7.08 13.76
CA ARG A 153 -25.77 8.24 12.85
C ARG A 153 -24.35 8.45 12.35
N TRP A 154 -24.07 8.14 11.07
CA TRP A 154 -23.21 8.89 10.13
C TRP A 154 -23.25 8.23 8.75
N SER A 155 -23.21 9.03 7.68
CA SER A 155 -23.26 8.57 6.28
C SER A 155 -21.85 8.46 5.71
N LEU A 156 -21.48 7.30 5.16
CA LEU A 156 -20.17 7.05 4.54
C LEU A 156 -20.38 6.62 3.09
N ARG A 157 -19.64 7.21 2.16
CA ARG A 157 -19.65 6.81 0.73
C ARG A 157 -18.65 5.69 0.49
N VAL A 158 -19.03 4.78 -0.40
CA VAL A 158 -18.15 3.73 -0.95
C VAL A 158 -17.23 4.37 -1.99
N ILE A 159 -15.94 3.98 -2.01
CA ILE A 159 -15.02 4.36 -3.08
C ILE A 159 -15.50 3.69 -4.37
N SER A 160 -15.89 4.50 -5.35
CA SER A 160 -16.23 4.01 -6.68
C SER A 160 -14.97 3.65 -7.45
N THR A 161 -14.81 2.38 -7.78
CA THR A 161 -13.86 1.94 -8.81
C THR A 161 -14.53 2.08 -10.17
N GLY A 162 -14.57 3.29 -10.71
CA GLY A 162 -14.93 3.52 -12.11
C GLY A 162 -13.92 2.79 -13.02
N ASP A 163 -14.44 2.15 -14.06
CA ASP A 163 -13.77 1.21 -14.95
C ASP A 163 -12.37 1.66 -15.41
N CYS A 164 -11.32 1.18 -14.74
CA CYS A 164 -9.98 1.13 -15.31
C CYS A 164 -9.74 -0.27 -15.85
N SER A 165 -10.22 -0.52 -17.07
CA SER A 165 -9.69 -1.61 -17.89
C SER A 165 -8.27 -1.25 -18.35
N PRO A 166 -7.33 -2.20 -18.40
CA PRO A 166 -6.02 -1.95 -18.96
C PRO A 166 -6.16 -1.77 -20.47
N THR A 167 -5.88 -0.57 -20.99
CA THR A 167 -5.68 -0.38 -22.43
C THR A 167 -4.40 -1.12 -22.81
N VAL A 168 -4.54 -2.35 -23.29
CA VAL A 168 -3.48 -3.07 -23.98
C VAL A 168 -3.15 -2.28 -25.24
N ALA A 169 -2.02 -1.58 -25.22
CA ALA A 169 -1.46 -0.97 -26.42
C ALA A 169 -1.10 -2.09 -27.39
N ARG A 170 -1.98 -2.36 -28.37
CA ARG A 170 -1.65 -3.12 -29.57
C ARG A 170 -0.55 -2.35 -30.31
N SER A 171 0.66 -2.89 -30.31
CA SER A 171 1.74 -2.48 -31.19
C SER A 171 1.25 -2.60 -32.64
N ARG A 172 0.98 -1.47 -33.29
CA ARG A 172 0.88 -1.41 -34.74
C ARG A 172 2.30 -1.44 -35.29
N GLU A 173 2.57 -2.50 -36.03
CA GLU A 173 3.64 -2.57 -37.01
C GLU A 173 3.62 -1.30 -37.88
N ILE A 174 4.70 -0.53 -37.83
CA ILE A 174 5.03 0.40 -38.89
C ILE A 174 6.24 -0.18 -39.60
N SER A 175 5.93 -0.75 -40.76
CA SER A 175 6.83 -1.13 -41.84
C SER A 175 7.95 -0.11 -41.99
N SER A 176 9.20 -0.55 -41.81
CA SER A 176 10.38 0.18 -42.28
C SER A 176 10.80 -0.48 -43.58
N ASP A 177 10.38 0.11 -44.70
CA ASP A 177 11.01 -0.08 -46.00
C ASP A 177 12.48 0.34 -45.87
N LEU A 178 13.37 -0.65 -45.80
CA LEU A 178 14.80 -0.46 -46.05
C LEU A 178 15.18 -1.35 -47.23
N SER A 179 15.07 -0.74 -48.41
CA SER A 179 15.62 -1.22 -49.65
C SER A 179 17.14 -1.43 -49.52
N PHE A 180 17.52 -2.69 -49.71
CA PHE A 180 18.77 -3.19 -50.26
C PHE A 180 19.74 -2.15 -50.86
N VAL A 181 20.95 -2.07 -50.29
CA VAL A 181 22.19 -2.09 -51.10
C VAL A 181 23.18 -3.04 -50.44
N ARG A 182 23.59 -4.02 -51.24
CA ARG A 182 24.50 -5.14 -50.97
C ARG A 182 25.92 -4.70 -51.38
N ILE A 183 26.95 -5.46 -50.93
CA ILE A 183 28.33 -5.56 -51.49
C ILE A 183 29.35 -4.59 -50.84
N ARG A 184 30.55 -4.95 -50.36
CA ARG A 184 31.36 -6.20 -50.34
C ARG A 184 32.41 -6.13 -49.21
N ARG A 185 32.82 -7.31 -48.75
CA ARG A 185 34.04 -7.59 -47.95
C ARG A 185 35.32 -7.01 -48.57
N ARG A 186 36.28 -6.62 -47.72
CA ARG A 186 37.64 -7.23 -47.68
C ARG A 186 38.40 -6.82 -46.41
N ARG A 187 38.90 -7.83 -45.68
CA ARG A 187 40.06 -7.77 -44.77
C ARG A 187 41.33 -7.52 -45.60
N LEU A 188 42.34 -6.89 -45.02
CA LEU A 188 43.64 -7.51 -44.69
C LEU A 188 44.62 -6.46 -44.13
N VAL A 189 45.26 -6.86 -43.02
CA VAL A 189 46.54 -6.44 -42.39
C VAL A 189 46.76 -4.95 -42.12
#